data_AF-A0A2P7BNT9-F1
#
_entry.id   AF-A0A2P7BNT9-F1
#
_cell.length_a   1.000
_cell.length_b   1.000
_cell.length_c   1.000
_cell.angle_alpha   90.00
_cell.angle_beta   90.00
_cell.angle_gamma   90.00
#
_symmetry.space_group_name_H-M   'P 1'
#
loop_
_entity.id
_entity.type
_entity.pdbx_description
1 polymer ?
#
loop_
_entity_poly.entity_id
_entity_poly.type
_entity_poly.pdbx_seq_one_letter_code
_entity_poly.pdbx_strand_id
1 'polypeptide(L)'
;MVTNTERGIPGDPLNVGLIGDREDIIRAMHAGDWYPADPITLRSSIDIIGSVVLDRPYDAAPVSSLFYDGRREDLAYEKPVGTSARQRHHVRLWRVLQTGVEQRPVWLGSATFDKSVGLSEYTGQVTHEIDPDIDAERDFFSTSLSNAGMVEAIYLVSGVGPTLNGRNGEGSRYYTDGEIRMLTLVPDGQRRNLPPETLAPPPFIQAKDQAWHGIKNMLGY
;
A
#
# COMPACT_ATOMS: atom_id res chain seq x y z
N MET A 1 -5.24 7.80 -10.70
CA MET A 1 -4.27 7.17 -9.77
C MET A 1 -4.33 7.77 -8.35
N VAL A 2 -5.48 8.34 -7.95
CA VAL A 2 -5.71 8.84 -6.57
C VAL A 2 -7.03 8.25 -6.10
N THR A 3 -7.12 7.88 -4.83
CA THR A 3 -8.36 7.38 -4.22
C THR A 3 -9.28 8.54 -3.85
N ASN A 4 -10.51 8.25 -3.42
CA ASN A 4 -11.44 9.25 -2.92
C ASN A 4 -12.11 8.75 -1.65
N THR A 5 -12.41 9.65 -0.72
CA THR A 5 -13.33 9.36 0.38
C THR A 5 -14.75 9.15 -0.15
N GLU A 6 -15.65 8.62 0.67
CA GLU A 6 -17.08 8.50 0.33
C GLU A 6 -17.72 9.84 -0.08
N ARG A 7 -17.19 10.96 0.41
CA ARG A 7 -17.66 12.32 0.08
C ARG A 7 -17.02 12.91 -1.18
N GLY A 8 -16.19 12.14 -1.89
CA GLY A 8 -15.50 12.60 -3.10
C GLY A 8 -14.30 13.51 -2.85
N ILE A 9 -13.80 13.61 -1.60
CA ILE A 9 -12.55 14.31 -1.31
C ILE A 9 -11.39 13.42 -1.77
N PRO A 10 -10.40 13.94 -2.53
CA PRO A 10 -9.20 13.19 -2.89
C PRO A 10 -8.53 12.57 -1.66
N GLY A 11 -8.36 11.25 -1.69
CA GLY A 11 -7.71 10.46 -0.66
C GLY A 11 -6.21 10.31 -0.92
N ASP A 12 -5.64 9.23 -0.40
CA ASP A 12 -4.25 8.88 -0.65
C ASP A 12 -4.02 8.45 -2.13
N PRO A 13 -2.85 8.74 -2.72
CA PRO A 13 -2.50 8.27 -4.05
C PRO A 13 -2.21 6.77 -4.05
N LEU A 14 -2.32 6.14 -5.23
CA LEU A 14 -1.84 4.78 -5.44
C LEU A 14 -0.32 4.81 -5.61
N ASN A 15 0.41 3.99 -4.86
CA ASN A 15 1.88 3.94 -4.85
C ASN A 15 2.42 2.50 -4.86
N VAL A 16 1.59 1.47 -4.65
CA VAL A 16 1.99 0.06 -4.73
C VAL A 16 1.06 -0.72 -5.66
N GLY A 17 1.52 -1.85 -6.17
CA GLY A 17 0.68 -2.79 -6.91
C GLY A 17 1.19 -4.22 -6.78
N LEU A 18 0.26 -5.17 -6.90
CA LEU A 18 0.53 -6.60 -6.74
C LEU A 18 -0.01 -7.37 -7.95
N ILE A 19 0.72 -8.38 -8.38
CA ILE A 19 0.29 -9.33 -9.42
C ILE A 19 0.22 -10.71 -8.78
N GLY A 20 -0.99 -11.28 -8.74
CA GLY A 20 -1.29 -12.52 -8.05
C GLY A 20 -2.77 -12.66 -7.76
N ASP A 21 -3.21 -13.88 -7.45
CA ASP A 21 -4.58 -14.09 -7.00
C ASP A 21 -4.78 -13.59 -5.55
N ARG A 22 -6.01 -13.70 -5.06
CA ARG A 22 -6.34 -13.18 -3.72
C ARG A 22 -5.62 -13.98 -2.64
N GLU A 23 -5.46 -15.28 -2.86
CA GLU A 23 -4.82 -16.24 -2.01
C GLU A 23 -3.31 -15.96 -1.88
N ASP A 24 -2.64 -15.64 -2.99
CA ASP A 24 -1.24 -15.21 -3.04
C ASP A 24 -1.02 -13.95 -2.22
N ILE A 25 -1.91 -12.96 -2.33
CA ILE A 25 -1.85 -11.73 -1.53
C ILE A 25 -1.99 -12.07 -0.06
N ILE A 26 -3.02 -12.82 0.34
CA ILE A 26 -3.26 -13.16 1.74
C ILE A 26 -2.05 -13.90 2.34
N ARG A 27 -1.48 -14.86 1.60
CA ARG A 27 -0.27 -15.59 2.01
C ARG A 27 0.94 -14.65 2.11
N ALA A 28 1.11 -13.73 1.16
CA ALA A 28 2.21 -12.77 1.15
C ALA A 28 2.14 -11.81 2.35
N MET A 29 0.96 -11.26 2.59
CA MET A 29 0.70 -10.35 3.71
C MET A 29 0.96 -11.06 5.04
N HIS A 30 0.43 -12.27 5.23
CA HIS A 30 0.70 -13.06 6.43
C HIS A 30 2.19 -13.38 6.62
N ALA A 31 2.90 -13.76 5.56
CA ALA A 31 4.33 -14.06 5.64
C ALA A 31 5.20 -12.83 5.94
N GLY A 32 4.72 -11.63 5.60
CA GLY A 32 5.36 -10.35 5.94
C GLY A 32 4.88 -9.75 7.27
N ASP A 33 4.20 -10.52 8.12
CA ASP A 33 3.48 -10.10 9.34
C ASP A 33 2.63 -8.82 9.17
N TRP A 34 1.83 -8.80 8.10
CA TRP A 34 0.73 -7.86 7.93
C TRP A 34 -0.58 -8.52 8.36
N TYR A 35 -1.40 -7.77 9.07
CA TYR A 35 -2.63 -8.24 9.68
C TYR A 35 -3.84 -7.60 9.01
N PRO A 36 -4.96 -8.31 8.84
CA PRO A 36 -6.19 -7.73 8.32
C PRO A 36 -6.60 -6.48 9.11
N ALA A 37 -6.96 -5.41 8.40
CA ALA A 37 -7.37 -4.11 8.95
C ALA A 37 -8.88 -3.82 8.80
N ASP A 38 -9.65 -4.75 8.23
CA ASP A 38 -11.11 -4.70 8.26
C ASP A 38 -11.76 -6.11 8.38
N PRO A 39 -13.06 -6.19 8.73
CA PRO A 39 -13.75 -7.48 8.89
C PRO A 39 -13.82 -8.32 7.61
N ILE A 40 -13.87 -7.70 6.43
CA ILE A 40 -13.96 -8.39 5.14
C ILE A 40 -12.64 -9.11 4.83
N THR A 41 -11.53 -8.40 5.04
CA THR A 41 -10.17 -8.91 4.89
C THR A 41 -9.91 -9.99 5.92
N LEU A 42 -10.38 -9.82 7.17
CA LEU A 42 -10.23 -10.82 8.23
C LEU A 42 -10.92 -12.13 7.85
N ARG A 43 -12.19 -12.08 7.42
CA ARG A 43 -12.92 -13.27 6.97
C ARG A 43 -12.17 -13.98 5.85
N SER A 44 -11.77 -13.24 4.82
CA SER A 44 -11.02 -13.79 3.69
C SER A 44 -9.70 -14.44 4.13
N SER A 45 -9.02 -13.83 5.10
CA SER A 45 -7.76 -14.35 5.64
C SER A 45 -7.98 -15.63 6.43
N ILE A 46 -9.00 -15.67 7.30
CA ILE A 46 -9.32 -16.87 8.07
C ILE A 46 -9.64 -18.06 7.16
N ASP A 47 -10.40 -17.82 6.10
CA ASP A 47 -10.77 -18.86 5.14
C ASP A 47 -9.56 -19.48 4.42
N ILE A 48 -8.47 -18.72 4.27
CA ILE A 48 -7.29 -19.12 3.46
C ILE A 48 -6.10 -19.59 4.31
N ILE A 49 -5.81 -18.91 5.42
CA ILE A 49 -4.67 -19.26 6.30
C ILE A 49 -5.09 -19.89 7.63
N GLY A 50 -6.39 -20.00 7.91
CA GLY A 50 -6.91 -20.53 9.17
C GLY A 50 -6.88 -19.51 10.30
N SER A 51 -6.48 -19.90 11.50
CA SER A 51 -6.50 -19.01 12.67
C SER A 51 -5.51 -17.86 12.53
N VAL A 52 -6.01 -16.65 12.24
CA VAL A 52 -5.26 -15.41 12.36
C VAL A 52 -5.31 -14.97 13.82
N VAL A 53 -4.17 -14.99 14.51
CA VAL A 53 -4.09 -14.51 15.90
C VAL A 53 -4.17 -12.99 15.89
N LEU A 54 -5.34 -12.46 16.18
CA LEU A 54 -5.56 -11.04 16.44
C LEU A 54 -5.61 -10.82 17.95
N ASP A 55 -4.61 -10.16 18.49
CA ASP A 55 -4.54 -9.80 19.92
C ASP A 55 -5.36 -8.52 20.24
N ARG A 56 -6.33 -8.17 19.39
CA ARG A 56 -7.11 -6.91 19.50
C ARG A 56 -8.61 -7.15 19.29
N PRO A 57 -9.47 -6.63 20.17
CA PRO A 57 -10.93 -6.67 19.97
C PRO A 57 -11.29 -5.80 18.76
N TYR A 58 -12.04 -6.40 17.83
CA TYR A 58 -12.35 -5.84 16.52
C TYR A 58 -13.72 -5.16 16.51
N ASP A 59 -13.93 -4.22 17.44
CA ASP A 59 -15.21 -3.53 17.59
C ASP A 59 -15.15 -2.12 16.99
N ALA A 60 -15.93 -1.92 15.92
CA ALA A 60 -16.11 -0.72 15.09
C ALA A 60 -14.99 -0.42 14.07
N ALA A 61 -15.41 -0.21 12.81
CA ALA A 61 -14.59 -0.07 11.60
C ALA A 61 -13.29 0.75 11.83
N PRO A 62 -12.12 0.11 11.97
CA PRO A 62 -10.92 0.80 12.44
C PRO A 62 -10.25 1.65 11.35
N VAL A 63 -10.76 1.60 10.11
CA VAL A 63 -10.19 2.28 8.95
C VAL A 63 -11.31 2.89 8.09
N SER A 64 -11.19 4.19 7.75
CA SER A 64 -12.06 4.85 6.78
C SER A 64 -11.91 4.21 5.40
N SER A 65 -13.04 3.93 4.75
CA SER A 65 -13.05 3.36 3.41
C SER A 65 -12.58 4.38 2.38
N LEU A 66 -11.78 3.91 1.43
CA LEU A 66 -11.33 4.68 0.29
C LEU A 66 -11.86 4.02 -0.99
N PHE A 67 -12.14 4.87 -1.97
CA PHE A 67 -12.74 4.46 -3.23
C PHE A 67 -11.76 4.71 -4.35
N TYR A 68 -11.53 3.69 -5.16
CA TYR A 68 -10.82 3.82 -6.43
C TYR A 68 -11.76 3.39 -7.55
N ASP A 69 -11.92 4.25 -8.55
CA ASP A 69 -12.86 4.05 -9.67
C ASP A 69 -14.30 3.72 -9.19
N GLY A 70 -14.77 4.45 -8.18
CA GLY A 70 -16.09 4.27 -7.59
C GLY A 70 -16.26 3.01 -6.73
N ARG A 71 -15.20 2.20 -6.55
CA ARG A 71 -15.26 0.94 -5.81
C ARG A 71 -14.47 1.01 -4.51
N ARG A 72 -15.07 0.55 -3.41
CA ARG A 72 -14.43 0.38 -2.11
C ARG A 72 -13.23 -0.59 -2.21
N GLU A 73 -12.24 -0.44 -1.34
CA GLU A 73 -11.13 -1.37 -1.21
C GLU A 73 -11.60 -2.84 -1.06
N ASP A 74 -10.86 -3.77 -1.66
CA ASP A 74 -11.13 -5.21 -1.57
C ASP A 74 -10.47 -5.87 -0.37
N LEU A 75 -9.29 -5.36 0.00
CA LEU A 75 -8.46 -5.83 1.10
C LEU A 75 -7.80 -4.63 1.77
N ALA A 76 -7.68 -4.67 3.09
CA ALA A 76 -6.96 -3.69 3.89
C ALA A 76 -6.11 -4.40 4.95
N TYR A 77 -4.86 -3.98 5.11
CA TYR A 77 -3.92 -4.57 6.05
C TYR A 77 -3.14 -3.52 6.82
N GLU A 78 -2.77 -3.86 8.05
CA GLU A 78 -1.92 -3.07 8.92
C GLU A 78 -0.72 -3.88 9.43
N LYS A 79 0.39 -3.19 9.70
CA LYS A 79 1.53 -3.74 10.45
C LYS A 79 1.90 -2.78 11.59
N PRO A 80 1.77 -3.19 12.86
CA PRO A 80 2.03 -2.32 13.99
C PRO A 80 3.51 -1.99 14.15
N VAL A 81 3.81 -0.78 14.67
CA VAL A 81 5.16 -0.39 15.06
C VAL A 81 5.31 -0.43 16.58
N GLY A 82 6.17 -1.34 17.05
CA GLY A 82 6.37 -1.55 18.49
C GLY A 82 5.07 -1.94 19.20
N THR A 83 4.86 -1.41 20.41
CA THR A 83 3.71 -1.75 21.27
C THR A 83 2.59 -0.70 21.24
N SER A 84 2.78 0.42 20.53
CA SER A 84 1.85 1.54 20.52
C SER A 84 0.86 1.44 19.35
N ALA A 85 -0.43 1.65 19.61
CA ALA A 85 -1.44 1.75 18.56
C ALA A 85 -1.36 3.05 17.73
N ARG A 86 -0.49 4.00 18.12
CA ARG A 86 -0.36 5.30 17.44
C ARG A 86 0.38 5.25 16.12
N GLN A 87 1.15 4.18 15.89
CA GLN A 87 1.97 4.02 14.71
C GLN A 87 1.73 2.67 14.06
N ARG A 88 1.41 2.71 12.78
CA ARG A 88 1.21 1.51 11.97
C ARG A 88 1.48 1.81 10.51
N HIS A 89 2.03 0.82 9.84
CA HIS A 89 2.02 0.76 8.39
C HIS A 89 0.65 0.29 7.94
N HIS A 90 0.15 0.84 6.84
CA HIS A 90 -1.19 0.55 6.38
C HIS A 90 -1.22 0.47 4.86
N VAL A 91 -1.94 -0.52 4.33
CA VAL A 91 -2.13 -0.67 2.88
C VAL A 91 -3.56 -1.08 2.55
N ARG A 92 -4.14 -0.40 1.57
CA ARG A 92 -5.43 -0.78 0.96
C ARG A 92 -5.19 -1.24 -0.47
N LEU A 93 -5.92 -2.26 -0.90
CA LEU A 93 -5.74 -2.90 -2.21
C LEU A 93 -7.07 -2.99 -2.97
N TRP A 94 -7.02 -2.72 -4.26
CA TRP A 94 -8.12 -2.85 -5.21
C TRP A 94 -7.68 -3.76 -6.35
N ARG A 95 -8.45 -4.81 -6.63
CA ARG A 95 -8.28 -5.59 -7.85
C ARG A 95 -8.76 -4.76 -9.04
N VAL A 96 -7.83 -4.35 -9.90
CA VAL A 96 -8.15 -3.47 -11.04
C VAL A 96 -8.28 -4.25 -12.35
N LEU A 97 -7.65 -5.42 -12.46
CA LEU A 97 -7.79 -6.31 -13.61
C LEU A 97 -7.93 -7.75 -13.14
N GLN A 98 -8.86 -8.48 -13.76
CA GLN A 98 -9.02 -9.92 -13.52
C GLN A 98 -7.87 -10.72 -14.15
N THR A 99 -7.31 -10.22 -15.25
CA THR A 99 -6.24 -10.87 -16.01
C THR A 99 -5.33 -9.80 -16.61
N GLY A 100 -4.09 -9.73 -16.11
CA GLY A 100 -3.02 -8.89 -16.64
C GLY A 100 -2.19 -9.60 -17.72
N VAL A 101 -1.04 -9.01 -18.05
CA VAL A 101 -0.11 -9.55 -19.06
C VAL A 101 0.42 -10.92 -18.62
N GLU A 102 0.70 -11.10 -17.33
CA GLU A 102 1.14 -12.36 -16.74
C GLU A 102 0.02 -13.41 -16.60
N GLN A 103 -1.16 -13.19 -17.20
CA GLN A 103 -2.35 -14.02 -17.04
C GLN A 103 -2.84 -14.17 -15.59
N ARG A 104 -2.44 -13.24 -14.72
CA ARG A 104 -2.80 -13.19 -13.30
C ARG A 104 -3.52 -11.88 -12.97
N PRO A 105 -4.34 -11.84 -11.91
CA PRO A 105 -5.00 -10.60 -11.51
C PRO A 105 -4.00 -9.51 -11.14
N VAL A 106 -4.36 -8.25 -11.44
CA VAL A 106 -3.57 -7.07 -11.10
C VAL A 106 -4.32 -6.26 -10.05
N TRP A 107 -3.58 -5.86 -9.02
CA TRP A 107 -4.06 -5.06 -7.92
C TRP A 107 -3.25 -3.78 -7.83
N LEU A 108 -3.93 -2.66 -7.58
CA LEU A 108 -3.29 -1.42 -7.19
C LEU A 108 -3.60 -1.14 -5.73
N GLY A 109 -2.71 -0.44 -5.07
CA GLY A 109 -2.85 -0.12 -3.67
C GLY A 109 -2.30 1.24 -3.28
N SER A 110 -2.74 1.66 -2.12
CA SER A 110 -2.27 2.85 -1.44
C SER A 110 -1.70 2.41 -0.10
N ALA A 111 -0.38 2.58 0.05
CA ALA A 111 0.36 2.30 1.27
C ALA A 111 0.73 3.63 1.95
N THR A 112 0.38 3.78 3.22
CA THR A 112 0.67 4.95 4.05
C THR A 112 1.20 4.53 5.42
N PHE A 113 2.12 5.34 5.97
CA PHE A 113 2.58 5.16 7.35
C PHE A 113 1.85 6.13 8.27
N ASP A 114 1.07 5.62 9.20
CA ASP A 114 0.44 6.45 10.23
C ASP A 114 1.49 6.78 11.29
N LYS A 115 1.99 8.02 11.33
CA LYS A 115 3.06 8.43 12.27
C LYS A 115 2.51 8.87 13.63
N SER A 116 1.26 9.33 13.69
CA SER A 116 0.64 9.80 14.92
C SER A 116 -0.90 9.83 14.84
N VAL A 117 -1.55 10.02 15.99
CA VAL A 117 -2.99 10.32 16.08
C VAL A 117 -3.17 11.83 16.09
N GLY A 118 -4.01 12.34 15.19
CA GLY A 118 -4.34 13.76 15.03
C GLY A 118 -5.84 14.00 14.84
N LEU A 119 -6.19 15.18 14.32
CA LEU A 119 -7.55 15.54 13.93
C LEU A 119 -7.57 15.78 12.41
N SER A 120 -8.62 15.31 11.73
CA SER A 120 -8.82 15.61 10.31
C SER A 120 -8.99 17.12 10.13
N GLU A 121 -8.25 17.71 9.19
CA GLU A 121 -8.38 19.13 8.83
C GLU A 121 -9.78 19.45 8.25
N TYR A 122 -10.45 18.45 7.66
CA TYR A 122 -11.74 18.65 7.00
C TYR A 122 -12.94 18.35 7.89
N THR A 123 -12.86 17.36 8.77
CA THR A 123 -14.01 16.94 9.61
C THR A 123 -13.83 17.24 11.10
N GLY A 124 -12.61 17.55 11.55
CA GLY A 124 -12.29 17.69 12.97
C GLY A 124 -12.37 16.38 13.77
N GLN A 125 -12.62 15.24 13.12
CA GLN A 125 -12.66 13.93 13.76
C GLN A 125 -11.25 13.44 14.08
N VAL A 126 -11.11 12.66 15.16
CA VAL A 126 -9.85 11.97 15.46
C VAL A 126 -9.51 11.04 14.30
N THR A 127 -8.33 11.25 13.72
CA THR A 127 -7.81 10.47 12.60
C THR A 127 -6.32 10.24 12.79
N HIS A 128 -5.69 9.48 11.90
CA HIS A 128 -4.24 9.33 11.88
C HIS A 128 -3.62 10.35 10.94
N GLU A 129 -2.53 10.96 11.37
CA GLU A 129 -1.69 11.77 10.48
C GLU A 129 -0.67 10.82 9.84
N ILE A 130 -0.63 10.82 8.50
CA ILE A 130 0.36 10.03 7.77
C ILE A 130 1.71 10.73 7.77
N ASP A 131 2.78 9.95 7.63
CA ASP A 131 4.06 10.49 7.25
C ASP A 131 4.01 11.04 5.81
N PRO A 132 4.55 12.25 5.56
CA PRO A 132 4.47 12.85 4.23
C PRO A 132 5.32 12.11 3.18
N ASP A 133 6.32 11.31 3.57
CA ASP A 133 7.13 10.53 2.63
C ASP A 133 6.45 9.20 2.26
N ILE A 134 5.46 9.26 1.37
CA ILE A 134 4.75 8.05 0.95
C ILE A 134 5.60 7.14 0.05
N ASP A 135 6.74 7.62 -0.46
CA ASP A 135 7.73 6.79 -1.17
C ASP A 135 8.46 5.89 -0.16
N ALA A 136 8.80 6.41 1.03
CA ALA A 136 9.41 5.62 2.09
C ALA A 136 8.49 4.46 2.54
N GLU A 137 7.19 4.69 2.66
CA GLU A 137 6.23 3.63 2.97
C GLU A 137 6.10 2.61 1.84
N ARG A 138 6.06 3.06 0.57
CA ARG A 138 6.07 2.18 -0.59
C ARG A 138 7.32 1.27 -0.61
N ASP A 139 8.47 1.82 -0.25
CA ASP A 139 9.74 1.10 -0.13
C ASP A 139 9.70 0.08 1.01
N PHE A 140 9.16 0.48 2.17
CA PHE A 140 8.95 -0.41 3.32
C PHE A 140 8.03 -1.58 2.98
N PHE A 141 6.86 -1.31 2.39
CA PHE A 141 5.89 -2.33 1.99
C PHE A 141 6.55 -3.36 1.05
N SER A 142 7.22 -2.88 0.00
CA SER A 142 7.89 -3.75 -0.96
C SER A 142 9.01 -4.58 -0.35
N THR A 143 9.82 -3.97 0.52
CA THR A 143 10.90 -4.65 1.24
C THR A 143 10.35 -5.71 2.19
N SER A 144 9.24 -5.43 2.88
CA SER A 144 8.63 -6.36 3.84
C SER A 144 8.21 -7.68 3.18
N LEU A 145 7.57 -7.62 2.01
CA LEU A 145 7.16 -8.81 1.25
C LEU A 145 8.35 -9.51 0.59
N SER A 146 9.34 -8.75 0.13
CA SER A 146 10.57 -9.29 -0.46
C SER A 146 11.37 -10.09 0.58
N ASN A 147 11.55 -9.55 1.79
CA ASN A 147 12.23 -10.22 2.89
C ASN A 147 11.50 -11.47 3.39
N ALA A 148 10.16 -11.51 3.22
CA ALA A 148 9.37 -12.71 3.48
C ALA A 148 9.52 -13.80 2.39
N GLY A 149 10.28 -13.53 1.33
CA GLY A 149 10.48 -14.44 0.19
C GLY A 149 9.26 -14.54 -0.72
N MET A 150 8.36 -13.57 -0.68
CA MET A 150 7.04 -13.63 -1.33
C MET A 150 6.97 -12.92 -2.68
N VAL A 151 8.08 -12.34 -3.15
CA VAL A 151 8.13 -11.52 -4.36
C VAL A 151 9.09 -12.16 -5.37
N GLU A 152 8.63 -12.34 -6.59
CA GLU A 152 9.40 -12.88 -7.71
C GLU A 152 10.12 -11.79 -8.48
N ALA A 153 9.41 -10.70 -8.77
CA ALA A 153 9.90 -9.59 -9.57
C ALA A 153 9.30 -8.26 -9.10
N ILE A 154 10.03 -7.18 -9.35
CA ILE A 154 9.65 -5.81 -9.03
C ILE A 154 9.87 -4.92 -10.25
N TYR A 155 8.93 -4.04 -10.54
CA TYR A 155 9.08 -3.01 -11.57
C TYR A 155 8.26 -1.75 -11.23
N LEU A 156 8.53 -0.64 -11.91
CA LEU A 156 7.81 0.63 -11.71
C LEU A 156 6.87 0.93 -12.89
N VAL A 157 5.74 1.54 -12.57
CA VAL A 157 4.81 2.13 -13.55
C VAL A 157 4.35 3.51 -13.09
N SER A 158 4.03 4.38 -14.05
CA SER A 158 3.55 5.74 -13.73
C SER A 158 2.27 5.72 -12.90
N GLY A 159 2.31 6.41 -11.77
CA GLY A 159 1.18 6.64 -10.88
C GLY A 159 0.61 8.05 -11.03
N VAL A 160 0.52 8.77 -9.92
CA VAL A 160 0.02 10.16 -9.87
C VAL A 160 0.99 11.18 -10.48
N GLY A 161 2.26 10.81 -10.68
CA GLY A 161 3.32 11.71 -11.12
C GLY A 161 3.90 12.56 -9.97
N PRO A 162 5.07 13.20 -10.20
CA PRO A 162 5.81 13.89 -9.15
C PRO A 162 4.94 14.93 -8.42
N THR A 163 4.87 14.82 -7.10
CA THR A 163 3.99 15.65 -6.26
C THR A 163 4.77 16.13 -5.03
N LEU A 164 4.86 17.45 -4.83
CA LEU A 164 5.62 18.05 -3.71
C LEU A 164 4.76 18.55 -2.55
N ASN A 165 3.46 18.73 -2.77
CA ASN A 165 2.55 19.32 -1.78
C ASN A 165 1.14 18.75 -1.94
N GLY A 166 1.05 17.42 -2.00
CA GLY A 166 -0.22 16.70 -2.04
C GLY A 166 -0.93 16.76 -0.69
N ARG A 167 -2.25 16.54 -0.70
CA ARG A 167 -3.06 16.37 0.51
C ARG A 167 -4.02 15.21 0.33
N ASN A 168 -4.15 14.40 1.37
CA ASN A 168 -5.06 13.26 1.37
C ASN A 168 -6.46 13.63 1.92
N GLY A 169 -7.31 12.63 2.10
CA GLY A 169 -8.73 12.79 2.48
C GLY A 169 -8.96 13.31 3.89
N GLU A 170 -7.92 13.31 4.72
CA GLU A 170 -7.91 13.84 6.09
C GLU A 170 -7.24 15.22 6.17
N GLY A 171 -6.52 15.62 5.13
CA GLY A 171 -5.77 16.87 5.03
C GLY A 171 -4.27 16.70 5.26
N SER A 172 -3.80 15.50 5.58
CA SER A 172 -2.38 15.20 5.76
C SER A 172 -1.60 15.49 4.48
N ARG A 173 -0.43 16.12 4.60
CA ARG A 173 0.43 16.41 3.45
C ARG A 173 1.19 15.17 3.02
N TYR A 174 1.47 15.07 1.74
CA TYR A 174 2.39 14.05 1.20
C TYR A 174 3.23 14.59 0.04
N TYR A 175 4.35 13.93 -0.21
CA TYR A 175 5.17 14.07 -1.42
C TYR A 175 5.58 12.70 -1.98
N THR A 176 5.78 12.63 -3.30
CA THR A 176 6.12 11.38 -4.00
C THR A 176 6.75 11.64 -5.37
N ASP A 177 7.61 10.74 -5.84
CA ASP A 177 8.03 10.65 -7.25
C ASP A 177 6.85 10.36 -8.20
N GLY A 178 5.73 9.89 -7.63
CA GLY A 178 4.48 9.57 -8.28
C GLY A 178 4.47 8.26 -9.04
N GLU A 179 5.40 7.35 -8.76
CA GLU A 179 5.47 6.02 -9.32
C GLU A 179 4.76 4.98 -8.44
N ILE A 180 4.26 3.93 -9.09
CA ILE A 180 3.71 2.75 -8.45
C ILE A 180 4.75 1.63 -8.54
N ARG A 181 5.12 1.08 -7.39
CA ARG A 181 5.96 -0.12 -7.35
C ARG A 181 5.10 -1.37 -7.47
N MET A 182 5.25 -2.06 -8.59
CA MET A 182 4.58 -3.32 -8.91
C MET A 182 5.41 -4.50 -8.40
N LEU A 183 4.77 -5.44 -7.71
CA LEU A 183 5.38 -6.66 -7.20
C LEU A 183 4.65 -7.88 -7.78
N THR A 184 5.38 -8.75 -8.46
CA THR A 184 4.88 -10.06 -8.86
C THR A 184 5.03 -11.03 -7.70
N LEU A 185 3.93 -11.57 -7.19
CA LEU A 185 3.92 -12.45 -6.02
C LEU A 185 4.22 -13.90 -6.41
N VAL A 186 4.89 -14.62 -5.52
CA VAL A 186 5.06 -16.07 -5.66
C VAL A 186 3.70 -16.77 -5.68
N PRO A 187 3.49 -17.75 -6.57
CA PRO A 187 2.27 -18.55 -6.57
C PRO A 187 2.24 -19.47 -5.35
N ASP A 188 1.05 -19.67 -4.78
CA ASP A 188 0.78 -20.67 -3.75
C ASP A 188 1.57 -20.52 -2.45
N GLY A 189 2.10 -19.33 -2.17
CA GLY A 189 2.92 -19.11 -0.97
C GLY A 189 4.29 -19.79 -1.04
N GLN A 190 4.74 -20.21 -2.22
CA GLN A 190 6.04 -20.87 -2.40
C GLN A 190 7.18 -19.86 -2.23
N ARG A 191 7.64 -19.71 -1.00
CA ARG A 191 8.70 -18.76 -0.64
C ARG A 191 9.98 -19.02 -1.43
N ARG A 192 10.59 -17.93 -1.89
CA ARG A 192 11.89 -17.94 -2.57
C ARG A 192 13.01 -17.60 -1.60
N ASN A 193 14.18 -18.18 -1.83
CA ASN A 193 15.43 -17.88 -1.11
C ASN A 193 16.36 -16.94 -1.91
N LEU A 194 15.89 -16.43 -3.05
CA LEU A 194 16.61 -15.51 -3.91
C LEU A 194 15.94 -14.13 -3.84
N PRO A 195 16.70 -13.03 -3.97
CA PRO A 195 16.12 -11.70 -4.06
C PRO A 195 15.20 -11.60 -5.29
N PRO A 196 14.18 -10.72 -5.25
CA PRO A 196 13.33 -10.47 -6.41
C PRO A 196 14.14 -9.95 -7.60
N GLU A 197 13.73 -10.34 -8.80
CA GLU A 197 14.27 -9.75 -10.03
C GLU A 197 13.78 -8.30 -10.14
N THR A 198 14.69 -7.34 -10.32
CA THR A 198 14.31 -5.94 -10.56
C THR A 198 14.32 -5.68 -12.06
N LEU A 199 13.14 -5.49 -12.67
CA LEU A 199 13.04 -5.20 -14.09
C LEU A 199 13.24 -3.70 -14.31
N ALA A 200 14.08 -3.37 -15.30
CA ALA A 200 14.36 -1.98 -15.62
C ALA A 200 13.07 -1.28 -16.10
N PRO A 201 12.68 -0.15 -15.49
CA PRO A 201 11.56 0.61 -15.99
C PRO A 201 11.92 1.23 -17.35
N PRO A 202 10.94 1.62 -18.18
CA PRO A 202 11.22 2.25 -19.47
C PRO A 202 12.13 3.49 -19.32
N PRO A 203 12.96 3.84 -20.33
CA PRO A 203 13.93 4.94 -20.21
C PRO A 203 13.35 6.29 -19.76
N PHE A 204 12.10 6.58 -20.11
CA PHE A 204 11.45 7.83 -19.71
C PHE A 204 11.14 7.89 -18.20
N ILE A 205 10.85 6.75 -17.57
CA ILE A 205 10.66 6.65 -16.11
C ILE A 205 12.00 6.87 -15.41
N GLN A 206 13.07 6.21 -15.87
CA GLN A 206 14.41 6.37 -15.31
C GLN A 206 14.89 7.83 -15.31
N ALA A 207 14.68 8.54 -16.42
CA ALA A 207 15.04 9.96 -16.53
C ALA A 207 14.24 10.85 -15.57
N LYS A 208 12.94 10.56 -15.40
CA LYS A 208 12.06 11.28 -14.49
C LYS A 208 12.45 11.03 -13.03
N ASP A 209 12.75 9.79 -12.66
CA ASP A 209 13.13 9.41 -11.29
C ASP A 209 14.46 10.07 -10.87
N GLN A 210 15.44 10.12 -11.77
CA GLN A 210 16.70 10.83 -11.53
C GLN A 210 16.49 12.34 -11.28
N ALA A 211 15.60 12.97 -12.05
CA ALA A 211 15.25 14.38 -11.85
C ALA A 211 14.56 14.60 -10.50
N TRP A 212 13.66 13.69 -10.10
CA TRP A 212 13.00 13.76 -8.80
C TRP A 212 13.97 13.61 -7.64
N HIS A 213 14.87 12.62 -7.67
CA HIS A 213 15.88 12.46 -6.62
C HIS A 213 16.78 13.69 -6.48
N GLY A 214 17.13 14.35 -7.60
CA GLY A 214 17.84 15.62 -7.57
C GLY A 214 17.06 16.73 -6.85
N ILE A 215 15.75 16.84 -7.11
CA ILE A 215 14.86 17.81 -6.45
C ILE A 215 14.72 17.51 -4.96
N LYS A 216 14.51 16.24 -4.57
CA LYS A 216 14.37 15.81 -3.18
C LYS A 216 15.60 16.22 -2.36
N ASN A 217 16.79 15.91 -2.87
CA ASN A 217 18.07 16.26 -2.25
C ASN A 217 18.28 17.78 -2.14
N MET A 218 17.89 18.55 -3.17
CA MET A 218 18.05 20.01 -3.18
C MET A 218 17.12 20.70 -2.18
N LEU A 219 15.91 20.16 -1.97
CA LEU A 219 14.90 20.71 -1.07
C LEU A 219 15.04 20.21 0.38
N GLY A 220 15.96 19.29 0.64
CA GLY A 220 16.24 18.77 2.00
C GLY A 220 15.19 17.81 2.53
N TYR A 221 14.51 17.09 1.63
CA TYR A 221 13.59 15.99 1.95
C TYR A 221 14.31 14.64 1.93
#